data_AF-A0A8I2Z4J3-F1
#
_entry.id   AF-A0A8I2Z4J3-F1
#
_cell.length_a   1.000
_cell.length_b   1.000
_cell.length_c   1.000
_cell.angle_alpha   90.00
_cell.angle_beta   90.00
_cell.angle_gamma   90.00
#
_symmetry.space_group_name_H-M   'P 1'
#
loop_
_entity.id
_entity.type
_entity.pdbx_description
1 polymer ?
#
loop_
_entity_poly.entity_id
_entity_poly.type
_entity_poly.pdbx_seq_one_letter_code
_entity_poly.pdbx_strand_id
1 'polypeptide(L)'
;MRRRTWVGGICEALKQGADIVLRGRVADASPTIGIAAYHYGWIRTSYEELAGAFVAGHFIECSTYVTGGNFSGFKSLPGKVTNLGFPIIEMASNGHFIVTKQEGRDGMVTVDTCKAQLLYEIQGPLYYNSDVVARLDGIEIRQHGKDRVLVTGIKGIKPPPTTKVGITAKGGYQAEGHYFLVGLDIEEKADMVETQVRHLLDESKFLCLKFRTNGRCPEDPRSQCRYRRPSNLRPGAQ
;
A
#
# COMPACT_ATOMS: atom_id res chain seq x y z
N MET A 1 -31.58 0.31 -5.80
CA MET A 1 -30.49 1.03 -5.10
C MET A 1 -29.28 1.10 -6.03
N ARG A 2 -29.05 2.23 -6.73
CA ARG A 2 -27.88 2.37 -7.63
C ARG A 2 -26.62 2.40 -6.75
N ARG A 3 -25.77 1.37 -6.83
CA ARG A 3 -24.46 1.34 -6.15
C ARG A 3 -23.66 2.57 -6.62
N ARG A 4 -23.60 3.64 -5.83
CA ARG A 4 -22.67 4.74 -6.04
C ARG A 4 -21.31 4.26 -5.51
N THR A 5 -20.48 3.69 -6.38
CA THR A 5 -19.05 3.52 -6.12
C THR A 5 -18.41 4.87 -5.80
N TRP A 6 -17.29 4.82 -5.07
CA TRP A 6 -16.67 5.99 -4.43
C TRP A 6 -16.18 7.03 -5.44
N VAL A 7 -15.62 6.58 -6.56
CA VAL A 7 -15.18 7.41 -7.71
C VAL A 7 -16.36 8.18 -8.30
N GLY A 8 -17.53 7.54 -8.41
CA GLY A 8 -18.74 8.20 -8.89
C GLY A 8 -19.18 9.36 -8.01
N GLY A 9 -18.94 9.28 -6.69
CA GLY A 9 -19.27 10.37 -5.76
C GLY A 9 -18.35 11.59 -5.90
N ILE A 10 -17.05 11.37 -6.17
CA ILE A 10 -16.09 12.45 -6.38
C ILE A 10 -16.36 13.13 -7.72
N CYS A 11 -16.49 12.34 -8.80
CA CYS A 11 -16.78 12.84 -10.14
C CYS A 11 -18.12 13.62 -10.18
N GLU A 12 -19.15 13.15 -9.47
CA GLU A 12 -20.43 13.84 -9.38
C GLU A 12 -20.34 15.19 -8.65
N ALA A 13 -19.61 15.27 -7.54
CA ALA A 13 -19.41 16.52 -6.82
C ALA A 13 -18.71 17.57 -7.71
N LEU A 14 -17.67 17.15 -8.45
CA LEU A 14 -16.96 18.03 -9.40
C LEU A 14 -17.87 18.46 -10.57
N LYS A 15 -18.73 17.57 -11.08
CA LYS A 15 -19.74 17.91 -12.11
C LYS A 15 -20.76 18.94 -11.64
N GLN A 16 -21.03 18.99 -10.34
CA GLN A 16 -21.92 19.98 -9.72
C GLN A 16 -21.22 21.32 -9.44
N GLY A 17 -19.96 21.49 -9.89
CA GLY A 17 -19.21 22.73 -9.74
C GLY A 17 -18.46 22.87 -8.42
N ALA A 18 -18.21 21.78 -7.69
CA ALA A 18 -17.35 21.83 -6.51
C ALA A 18 -15.87 22.01 -6.90
N ASP A 19 -15.19 22.99 -6.30
CA ASP A 19 -13.74 23.16 -6.46
C ASP A 19 -12.93 22.21 -5.55
N ILE A 20 -13.48 21.89 -4.37
CA ILE A 20 -12.85 21.02 -3.37
C ILE A 20 -13.86 19.98 -2.90
N VAL A 21 -13.46 18.70 -2.94
CA VAL A 21 -14.29 17.59 -2.49
C VAL A 21 -13.69 16.98 -1.23
N LEU A 22 -14.29 17.27 -0.08
CA LEU A 22 -13.94 16.63 1.20
C LEU A 22 -14.70 15.30 1.33
N ARG A 23 -13.98 14.23 1.67
CA ARG A 23 -14.56 12.90 1.85
C ARG A 23 -14.19 12.36 3.23
N GLY A 24 -15.05 11.48 3.74
CA GLY A 24 -14.69 10.60 4.85
C GLY A 24 -13.73 9.50 4.36
N ARG A 25 -13.95 8.26 4.80
CA ARG A 25 -13.11 7.15 4.33
C ARG A 25 -13.44 6.76 2.89
N VAL A 26 -12.45 6.86 2.02
CA VAL A 26 -12.44 6.35 0.64
C VAL A 26 -11.20 5.49 0.45
N ALA A 27 -11.17 4.64 -0.58
CA ALA A 27 -9.93 3.94 -0.90
C ALA A 27 -8.86 4.94 -1.35
N ASP A 28 -7.60 4.67 -1.03
CA ASP A 28 -6.51 5.63 -1.11
C ASP A 28 -6.30 6.18 -2.53
N ALA A 29 -6.43 5.33 -3.55
CA ALA A 29 -6.37 5.72 -4.95
C ALA A 29 -7.69 6.31 -5.53
N SER A 30 -8.82 6.23 -4.82
CA SER A 30 -10.12 6.73 -5.32
C SER A 30 -10.16 8.22 -5.67
N PRO A 31 -9.48 9.14 -4.93
CA PRO A 31 -9.38 10.54 -5.33
C PRO A 31 -8.77 10.72 -6.72
N THR A 32 -7.68 10.02 -7.00
CA THR A 32 -6.99 10.07 -8.30
C THR A 32 -7.88 9.56 -9.43
N ILE A 33 -8.54 8.41 -9.22
CA ILE A 33 -9.49 7.86 -10.20
C ILE A 33 -10.66 8.83 -10.41
N GLY A 34 -11.21 9.42 -9.34
CA GLY A 34 -12.32 10.37 -9.39
C GLY A 34 -12.01 11.64 -10.19
N ILE A 35 -10.86 12.24 -9.94
CA ILE A 35 -10.40 13.45 -10.63
C ILE A 35 -10.10 13.15 -12.10
N ALA A 36 -9.39 12.06 -12.39
CA ALA A 36 -9.07 11.68 -13.77
C ALA A 36 -10.34 11.36 -14.59
N ALA A 37 -11.27 10.61 -14.01
CA ALA A 37 -12.53 10.28 -14.66
C ALA A 37 -13.41 11.52 -14.89
N TYR A 38 -13.41 12.48 -13.97
CA TYR A 38 -14.06 13.76 -14.17
C TYR A 38 -13.42 14.54 -15.34
N HIS A 39 -12.10 14.71 -15.30
CA HIS A 39 -11.36 15.52 -16.27
C HIS A 39 -11.48 14.99 -17.70
N TYR A 40 -11.37 13.66 -17.89
CA TYR A 40 -11.44 13.03 -19.23
C TYR A 40 -12.84 12.52 -19.60
N GLY A 41 -13.84 12.73 -18.74
CA GLY A 41 -15.21 12.28 -18.99
C GLY A 41 -15.38 10.75 -19.04
N TRP A 42 -14.48 9.99 -18.41
CA TRP A 42 -14.55 8.53 -18.38
C TRP A 42 -15.81 8.05 -17.65
N ILE A 43 -16.34 6.93 -18.14
CA ILE A 43 -17.53 6.29 -17.58
C ILE A 43 -17.13 5.05 -16.78
N ARG A 44 -18.09 4.47 -16.06
CA ARG A 44 -17.84 3.29 -15.20
C ARG A 44 -17.25 2.07 -15.90
N THR A 45 -17.45 1.98 -17.20
CA THR A 45 -16.97 0.86 -18.03
C THR A 45 -15.73 1.21 -18.84
N SER A 46 -15.15 2.41 -18.64
CA SER A 46 -13.82 2.81 -19.13
C SER A 46 -12.74 2.10 -18.33
N TYR A 47 -12.77 0.76 -18.30
CA TYR A 47 -11.98 -0.02 -17.36
C TYR A 47 -10.47 0.15 -17.57
N GLU A 48 -10.04 0.26 -18.83
CA GLU A 48 -8.62 0.44 -19.17
C GLU A 48 -8.09 1.74 -18.56
N GLU A 49 -8.82 2.83 -18.75
CA GLU A 49 -8.45 4.15 -18.26
C GLU A 49 -8.56 4.25 -16.73
N LEU A 50 -9.63 3.66 -16.15
CA LEU A 50 -9.81 3.60 -14.71
C LEU A 50 -8.70 2.78 -14.04
N ALA A 51 -8.21 1.71 -14.67
CA ALA A 51 -7.10 0.91 -14.16
C ALA A 51 -5.78 1.70 -14.20
N GLY A 52 -5.54 2.47 -15.27
CA GLY A 52 -4.43 3.41 -15.34
C GLY A 52 -4.45 4.43 -14.20
N ALA A 53 -5.59 5.07 -13.96
CA ALA A 53 -5.75 6.02 -12.87
C ALA A 53 -5.70 5.38 -11.48
N PHE A 54 -6.10 4.11 -11.35
CA PHE A 54 -5.96 3.38 -10.11
C PHE A 54 -4.48 3.16 -9.76
N VAL A 55 -3.68 2.68 -10.71
CA VAL A 55 -2.23 2.49 -10.49
C VAL A 55 -1.53 3.84 -10.31
N ALA A 56 -1.93 4.90 -11.03
CA ALA A 56 -1.41 6.23 -10.77
C ALA A 56 -1.71 6.73 -9.35
N GLY A 57 -2.90 6.45 -8.82
CA GLY A 57 -3.25 6.75 -7.44
C GLY A 57 -2.35 6.03 -6.45
N HIS A 58 -2.09 4.74 -6.69
CA HIS A 58 -1.14 3.93 -5.92
C HIS A 58 0.29 4.50 -5.90
N PHE A 59 0.68 5.23 -6.95
CA PHE A 59 2.02 5.84 -7.00
C PHE A 59 2.14 7.12 -6.18
N ILE A 60 1.03 7.82 -5.90
CA ILE A 60 1.03 9.10 -5.17
C ILE A 60 0.40 9.05 -3.78
N GLU A 61 -0.09 7.88 -3.38
CA GLU A 61 -0.37 7.60 -1.98
C GLU A 61 0.93 7.44 -1.16
N CYS A 62 0.80 7.31 0.16
CA CYS A 62 1.92 7.10 1.08
C CYS A 62 3.02 8.19 1.03
N SER A 63 2.67 9.41 0.64
CA SER A 63 3.57 10.58 0.62
C SER A 63 4.72 10.49 -0.39
N THR A 64 5.97 10.34 0.06
CA THR A 64 7.18 10.49 -0.78
C THR A 64 7.77 9.17 -1.24
N TYR A 65 7.05 8.05 -1.07
CA TYR A 65 7.60 6.70 -1.27
C TYR A 65 8.17 6.50 -2.68
N VAL A 66 7.39 6.83 -3.72
CA VAL A 66 7.84 6.69 -5.12
C VAL A 66 9.01 7.62 -5.49
N THR A 67 9.25 8.64 -4.69
CA THR A 67 10.39 9.57 -4.86
C THR A 67 11.61 9.21 -4.02
N GLY A 68 11.56 8.08 -3.30
CA GLY A 68 12.66 7.54 -2.50
C GLY A 68 12.37 7.36 -1.02
N GLY A 69 11.23 7.83 -0.50
CA GLY A 69 10.94 7.85 0.94
C GLY A 69 10.90 6.48 1.63
N ASN A 70 10.61 5.41 0.89
CA ASN A 70 10.63 4.02 1.38
C ASN A 70 11.43 3.11 0.45
N PHE A 71 12.39 3.67 -0.27
CA PHE A 71 13.16 2.93 -1.26
C PHE A 71 14.35 2.22 -0.61
N SER A 72 14.40 0.89 -0.68
CA SER A 72 15.51 0.09 -0.11
C SER A 72 16.88 0.43 -0.71
N GLY A 73 16.92 0.99 -1.91
CA GLY A 73 18.13 1.52 -2.54
C GLY A 73 18.52 2.91 -2.06
N PHE A 74 18.07 3.36 -0.89
CA PHE A 74 18.23 4.74 -0.37
C PHE A 74 19.67 5.32 -0.48
N LYS A 75 20.71 4.49 -0.46
CA LYS A 75 22.11 4.92 -0.61
C LYS A 75 22.41 5.58 -1.97
N SER A 76 21.61 5.31 -3.01
CA SER A 76 21.73 5.96 -4.31
C SER A 76 20.92 7.24 -4.44
N LEU A 77 20.17 7.65 -3.41
CA LEU A 77 19.44 8.91 -3.42
C LEU A 77 20.42 10.10 -3.46
N PRO A 78 20.16 11.10 -4.31
CA PRO A 78 21.01 12.28 -4.40
C PRO A 78 20.80 13.21 -3.20
N GLY A 79 21.85 13.94 -2.85
CA GLY A 79 21.77 15.01 -1.85
C GLY A 79 21.61 14.51 -0.41
N LYS A 80 20.98 15.32 0.44
CA LYS A 80 20.87 15.07 1.88
C LYS A 80 19.62 14.27 2.27
N VAL A 81 18.65 14.11 1.36
CA VAL A 81 17.39 13.38 1.59
C VAL A 81 16.61 13.91 2.81
N THR A 82 16.74 15.21 3.09
CA THR A 82 16.08 15.87 4.23
C THR A 82 14.73 16.45 3.86
N ASN A 83 14.49 16.67 2.55
CA ASN A 83 13.33 17.38 2.04
C ASN A 83 12.84 16.75 0.74
N LEU A 84 12.40 15.49 0.83
CA LEU A 84 11.91 14.71 -0.31
C LEU A 84 10.70 15.39 -0.96
N GLY A 85 10.72 15.49 -2.30
CA GLY A 85 9.61 16.04 -3.06
C GLY A 85 8.41 15.11 -3.09
N PHE A 86 7.19 15.67 -3.03
CA PHE A 86 6.00 14.86 -3.29
C PHE A 86 5.92 14.47 -4.77
N PRO A 87 5.36 13.29 -5.07
CA PRO A 87 5.19 12.84 -6.43
C PRO A 87 4.05 13.59 -7.13
N ILE A 88 4.17 13.67 -8.44
CA ILE A 88 3.19 14.28 -9.34
C ILE A 88 2.91 13.28 -10.44
N ILE A 89 1.63 13.11 -10.79
CA ILE A 89 1.21 12.32 -11.94
C ILE A 89 0.76 13.27 -13.04
N GLU A 90 1.33 13.06 -14.22
CA GLU A 90 0.81 13.61 -15.46
C GLU A 90 0.05 12.49 -16.18
N MET A 91 -1.27 12.51 -16.03
CA MET A 91 -2.17 11.51 -16.63
C MET A 91 -2.44 11.85 -18.09
N ALA A 92 -2.58 10.83 -18.93
CA ALA A 92 -3.08 10.95 -20.30
C ALA A 92 -4.52 10.41 -20.40
N SER A 93 -5.24 10.83 -21.45
CA SER A 93 -6.65 10.46 -21.66
C SER A 93 -6.91 8.97 -21.87
N ASN A 94 -5.86 8.19 -22.19
CA ASN A 94 -5.92 6.74 -22.38
C ASN A 94 -5.50 5.95 -21.12
N GLY A 95 -5.28 6.62 -19.99
CA GLY A 95 -4.86 5.98 -18.73
C GLY A 95 -3.36 5.72 -18.60
N HIS A 96 -2.55 6.04 -19.62
CA HIS A 96 -1.10 6.08 -19.46
C HIS A 96 -0.70 7.29 -18.62
N PHE A 97 0.43 7.23 -17.93
CA PHE A 97 0.86 8.36 -17.10
C PHE A 97 2.37 8.45 -16.94
N ILE A 98 2.83 9.68 -16.66
CA ILE A 98 4.20 9.94 -16.24
C ILE A 98 4.21 10.22 -14.75
N VAL A 99 5.11 9.55 -14.05
CA VAL A 99 5.45 9.82 -12.66
C VAL A 99 6.60 10.81 -12.67
N THR A 100 6.44 11.91 -11.94
CA THR A 100 7.51 12.88 -11.67
C THR A 100 7.42 13.37 -10.23
N LYS A 101 8.23 14.37 -9.86
CA LYS A 101 8.26 14.92 -8.51
C LYS A 101 8.32 16.44 -8.54
N GLN A 102 8.00 17.05 -7.42
CA GLN A 102 8.18 18.49 -7.23
C GLN A 102 9.64 18.92 -7.54
N GLU A 103 9.78 19.95 -8.37
CA GLU A 103 11.08 20.56 -8.68
C GLU A 103 11.71 21.23 -7.44
N GLY A 104 13.04 21.26 -7.41
CA GLY A 104 13.81 21.90 -6.33
C GLY A 104 13.81 21.15 -4.98
N ARG A 105 13.20 19.97 -4.90
CA ARG A 105 13.18 19.11 -3.70
C ARG A 105 14.13 17.91 -3.85
N ASP A 106 14.51 17.29 -2.74
CA ASP A 106 15.32 16.07 -2.72
C ASP A 106 14.55 14.87 -3.31
N GLY A 107 15.25 13.73 -3.43
CA GLY A 107 14.69 12.48 -3.94
C GLY A 107 14.96 12.31 -5.43
N MET A 108 14.48 11.19 -5.96
CA MET A 108 14.58 10.88 -7.39
C MET A 108 13.39 10.06 -7.85
N VAL A 109 13.04 10.18 -9.12
CA VAL A 109 12.04 9.31 -9.76
C VAL A 109 12.72 8.50 -10.85
N THR A 110 12.89 7.21 -10.56
CA THR A 110 13.53 6.24 -11.45
C THR A 110 12.66 5.01 -11.61
N VAL A 111 12.98 4.18 -12.60
CA VAL A 111 12.30 2.90 -12.78
C VAL A 111 12.31 2.07 -11.48
N ASP A 112 13.39 2.12 -10.70
CA ASP A 112 13.52 1.34 -9.46
C ASP A 112 12.66 1.89 -8.33
N THR A 113 12.59 3.22 -8.15
CA THR A 113 11.71 3.81 -7.14
C THR A 113 10.24 3.58 -7.48
N CYS A 114 9.90 3.65 -8.77
CA CYS A 114 8.58 3.31 -9.30
C CYS A 114 8.21 1.84 -9.07
N LYS A 115 9.13 0.90 -9.34
CA LYS A 115 8.90 -0.53 -9.07
C LYS A 115 8.77 -0.83 -7.59
N ALA A 116 9.58 -0.17 -6.75
CA ALA A 116 9.49 -0.33 -5.29
C ALA A 116 8.12 0.11 -4.77
N GLN A 117 7.62 1.27 -5.23
CA GLN A 117 6.27 1.71 -4.87
C GLN A 117 5.19 0.80 -5.47
N LEU A 118 5.31 0.38 -6.73
CA LEU A 118 4.32 -0.53 -7.32
C LEU A 118 4.19 -1.82 -6.50
N LEU A 119 5.30 -2.41 -6.06
CA LEU A 119 5.26 -3.68 -5.32
C LEU A 119 4.88 -3.51 -3.83
N TYR A 120 4.82 -2.28 -3.34
CA TYR A 120 4.34 -1.99 -2.00
C TYR A 120 2.85 -2.37 -1.88
N GLU A 121 2.52 -3.25 -0.93
CA GLU A 121 1.15 -3.72 -0.63
C GLU A 121 0.40 -4.45 -1.77
N ILE A 122 1.06 -4.75 -2.89
CA ILE A 122 0.47 -5.52 -3.99
C ILE A 122 0.81 -7.01 -3.87
N GLN A 123 -0.23 -7.85 -3.87
CA GLN A 123 -0.15 -9.31 -3.76
C GLN A 123 -0.55 -9.98 -5.08
N GLY A 124 0.36 -9.96 -6.06
CA GLY A 124 0.20 -10.67 -7.33
C GLY A 124 -0.21 -9.79 -8.53
N PRO A 125 -0.53 -10.40 -9.68
CA PRO A 125 -0.73 -9.68 -10.95
C PRO A 125 -2.10 -9.00 -11.08
N LEU A 126 -3.05 -9.32 -10.20
CA LEU A 126 -4.38 -8.70 -10.17
C LEU A 126 -4.47 -7.82 -8.92
N TYR A 127 -4.58 -6.52 -9.15
CA TYR A 127 -4.72 -5.53 -8.09
C TYR A 127 -6.17 -5.04 -8.03
N TYR A 128 -6.82 -5.23 -6.89
CA TYR A 128 -8.28 -5.11 -6.76
C TYR A 128 -8.69 -3.76 -6.16
N ASN A 129 -9.58 -3.04 -6.83
CA ASN A 129 -10.29 -1.87 -6.32
C ASN A 129 -11.81 -2.07 -6.40
N SER A 130 -12.58 -1.23 -5.70
CA SER A 130 -14.04 -1.20 -5.80
C SER A 130 -14.57 -0.79 -7.18
N ASP A 131 -13.78 -0.03 -7.93
CA ASP A 131 -14.20 0.54 -9.22
C ASP A 131 -13.68 -0.24 -10.43
N VAL A 132 -12.52 -0.90 -10.29
CA VAL A 132 -11.84 -1.64 -11.36
C VAL A 132 -10.85 -2.64 -10.76
N VAL A 133 -10.51 -3.70 -11.49
CA VAL A 133 -9.32 -4.52 -11.19
C VAL A 133 -8.24 -4.14 -12.20
N ALA A 134 -7.07 -3.71 -11.72
CA ALA A 134 -5.90 -3.49 -12.56
C ALA A 134 -5.13 -4.80 -12.72
N ARG A 135 -4.97 -5.23 -13.97
CA ARG A 135 -4.11 -6.35 -14.33
C ARG A 135 -2.74 -5.82 -14.72
N LEU A 136 -1.73 -6.27 -13.98
CA LEU A 136 -0.36 -5.74 -13.99
C LEU A 136 0.63 -6.62 -14.77
N ASP A 137 0.18 -7.72 -15.37
CA ASP A 137 1.04 -8.63 -16.15
C ASP A 137 1.69 -7.98 -17.38
N GLY A 138 1.01 -7.00 -17.97
CA GLY A 138 1.49 -6.22 -19.11
C GLY A 138 2.05 -4.83 -18.75
N ILE A 139 2.24 -4.52 -17.46
CA ILE A 139 2.72 -3.19 -17.06
C ILE A 139 4.14 -2.94 -17.58
N GLU A 140 4.35 -1.79 -18.19
CA GLU A 140 5.66 -1.34 -18.63
C GLU A 140 6.04 -0.06 -17.89
N ILE A 141 7.23 -0.06 -17.30
CA ILE A 141 7.79 1.08 -16.57
C ILE A 141 9.11 1.45 -17.23
N ARG A 142 9.15 2.60 -17.89
CA ARG A 142 10.29 3.03 -18.72
C ARG A 142 10.75 4.42 -18.30
N GLN A 143 12.07 4.63 -18.23
CA GLN A 143 12.62 5.96 -17.98
C GLN A 143 12.24 6.91 -19.13
N HIS A 144 11.79 8.11 -18.80
CA HIS A 144 11.32 9.11 -19.76
C HIS A 144 11.91 10.50 -19.45
N GLY A 145 13.23 10.53 -19.24
CA GLY A 145 13.98 11.73 -18.85
C GLY A 145 14.39 11.72 -17.37
N LYS A 146 15.03 12.80 -16.93
CA LYS A 146 15.46 12.98 -15.52
C LYS A 146 14.22 13.12 -14.63
N ASP A 147 14.14 12.33 -13.57
CA ASP A 147 13.03 12.35 -12.60
C ASP A 147 11.65 12.16 -13.24
N ARG A 148 11.60 11.41 -14.35
CA ARG A 148 10.39 11.17 -15.14
C ARG A 148 10.35 9.73 -15.61
N VAL A 149 9.28 9.03 -15.25
CA VAL A 149 9.08 7.62 -15.60
C VAL A 149 7.71 7.45 -16.22
N LEU A 150 7.67 6.91 -17.43
CA LEU A 150 6.44 6.59 -18.14
C LEU A 150 5.95 5.20 -17.72
N VAL A 151 4.66 5.11 -17.40
CA VAL A 151 3.97 3.86 -17.06
C VAL A 151 2.83 3.60 -18.05
N THR A 152 2.85 2.42 -18.67
CA THR A 152 1.89 1.99 -19.70
C THR A 152 1.53 0.51 -19.54
N GLY A 153 0.61 0.00 -20.38
CA GLY A 153 0.35 -1.45 -20.51
C GLY A 153 -0.50 -2.06 -19.38
N ILE A 154 -1.00 -1.24 -18.46
CA ILE A 154 -1.97 -1.66 -17.43
C ILE A 154 -3.28 -1.99 -18.12
N LYS A 155 -3.88 -3.14 -17.78
CA LYS A 155 -5.18 -3.52 -18.33
C LYS A 155 -6.29 -3.48 -17.29
N GLY A 156 -7.47 -3.02 -17.72
CA GLY A 156 -8.66 -2.93 -16.88
C GLY A 156 -9.53 -4.17 -16.97
N ILE A 157 -9.95 -4.69 -15.81
CA ILE A 157 -10.96 -5.74 -15.70
C ILE A 157 -12.11 -5.22 -14.84
N LYS A 158 -13.32 -5.69 -15.14
CA LYS A 158 -14.52 -5.40 -14.35
C LYS A 158 -14.25 -5.59 -12.84
N PRO A 159 -14.71 -4.68 -11.97
CA PRO A 159 -14.56 -4.82 -10.53
C PRO A 159 -15.18 -6.13 -10.01
N PRO A 160 -14.67 -6.68 -8.90
CA PRO A 160 -15.22 -7.89 -8.31
C PRO A 160 -16.70 -7.71 -7.93
N PRO A 161 -17.51 -8.80 -7.94
CA PRO A 161 -18.93 -8.72 -7.58
C PRO A 161 -19.13 -8.35 -6.10
N THR A 162 -18.10 -8.59 -5.28
CA THR A 162 -18.04 -8.32 -3.85
C THR A 162 -17.15 -7.09 -3.56
N THR A 163 -17.35 -6.45 -2.42
CA THR A 163 -16.52 -5.33 -1.97
C THR A 163 -16.04 -5.63 -0.56
N LYS A 164 -14.73 -5.50 -0.33
CA LYS A 164 -14.16 -5.57 1.02
C LYS A 164 -14.53 -4.29 1.78
N VAL A 165 -15.21 -4.45 2.91
CA VAL A 165 -15.57 -3.33 3.78
C VAL A 165 -14.69 -3.39 5.03
N GLY A 166 -13.96 -2.31 5.28
CA GLY A 166 -13.28 -2.10 6.56
C GLY A 166 -14.23 -1.39 7.52
N ILE A 167 -14.62 -2.08 8.60
CA ILE A 167 -15.37 -1.46 9.70
C ILE A 167 -14.35 -1.09 10.78
N THR A 168 -14.19 0.21 11.02
CA THR A 168 -13.39 0.70 12.14
C THR A 168 -14.35 1.31 13.15
N ALA A 169 -14.41 0.70 14.32
CA ALA A 169 -15.09 1.25 15.48
C ALA A 169 -14.03 1.66 16.51
N LYS A 170 -14.39 2.60 17.41
CA LYS A 170 -13.54 2.92 18.56
C LYS A 170 -13.54 1.71 19.49
N GLY A 171 -12.55 0.83 19.33
CA GLY A 171 -12.41 -0.44 20.05
C GLY A 171 -11.76 -0.34 21.44
N GLY A 172 -11.51 0.88 21.92
CA GLY A 172 -10.75 1.12 23.15
C GLY A 172 -9.28 1.42 22.86
N TYR A 173 -8.45 1.22 23.88
CA TYR A 173 -6.99 1.40 23.80
C TYR A 173 -6.34 0.04 23.94
N GLN A 174 -5.37 -0.25 23.07
CA GLN A 174 -4.56 -1.46 23.11
C GLN A 174 -3.09 -1.06 23.13
N ALA A 175 -2.30 -1.71 23.98
CA ALA A 175 -0.85 -1.62 23.98
C ALA A 175 -0.28 -2.98 23.58
N GLU A 176 0.70 -3.00 22.68
CA GLU A 176 1.40 -4.21 22.25
C GLU A 176 2.91 -4.03 22.46
N GLY A 177 3.57 -5.08 22.93
CA GLY A 177 5.02 -5.14 23.11
C GLY A 177 5.58 -6.38 22.44
N HIS A 178 6.65 -6.22 21.65
CA HIS A 178 7.27 -7.30 20.90
C HIS A 178 8.71 -7.51 21.39
N TYR A 179 9.04 -8.73 21.78
CA TYR A 179 10.37 -9.12 22.25
C TYR A 179 10.96 -10.18 21.32
N PHE A 180 12.21 -9.97 20.90
CA PHE A 180 12.95 -10.96 20.13
C PHE A 180 13.69 -11.91 21.08
N LEU A 181 13.24 -13.16 21.14
CA LEU A 181 13.86 -14.20 21.95
C LEU A 181 14.90 -14.95 21.10
N VAL A 182 16.13 -15.06 21.62
CA VAL A 182 17.24 -15.79 21.00
C VAL A 182 17.74 -16.89 21.95
N GLY A 183 18.10 -18.04 21.38
CA GLY A 183 18.53 -19.23 22.13
C GLY A 183 17.98 -20.52 21.52
N LEU A 184 18.33 -21.66 22.11
CA LEU A 184 17.76 -22.97 21.75
C LEU A 184 16.47 -23.24 22.52
N ASP A 185 16.42 -22.83 23.79
CA ASP A 185 15.30 -23.04 24.73
C ASP A 185 14.28 -21.89 24.63
N ILE A 186 13.74 -21.68 23.43
CA ILE A 186 12.86 -20.53 23.13
C ILE A 186 11.53 -20.60 23.89
N GLU A 187 10.98 -21.80 24.09
CA GLU A 187 9.70 -21.97 24.81
C GLU A 187 9.90 -21.63 26.29
N GLU A 188 10.92 -22.18 26.92
CA GLU A 188 11.29 -21.93 28.31
C GLU A 188 11.61 -20.44 28.54
N LYS A 189 12.28 -19.80 27.57
CA LYS A 189 12.58 -18.37 27.63
C LYS A 189 11.33 -17.51 27.43
N ALA A 190 10.38 -17.95 26.61
CA ALA A 190 9.09 -17.28 26.47
C ALA A 190 8.28 -17.36 27.77
N ASP A 191 8.23 -18.53 28.40
CA ASP A 191 7.57 -18.74 29.70
C ASP A 191 8.21 -17.89 30.80
N MET A 192 9.55 -17.79 30.82
CA MET A 192 10.26 -16.92 31.76
C MET A 192 9.90 -15.44 31.54
N VAL A 193 9.88 -14.97 30.30
CA VAL A 193 9.53 -13.57 29.98
C VAL A 193 8.07 -13.29 30.31
N GLU A 194 7.15 -14.20 29.99
CA GLU A 194 5.75 -14.08 30.38
C GLU A 194 5.61 -13.98 31.91
N THR A 195 6.31 -14.84 32.66
CA THR A 195 6.33 -14.81 34.14
C THR A 195 6.82 -13.47 34.67
N GLN A 196 7.92 -12.95 34.13
CA GLN A 196 8.47 -11.64 34.52
C GLN A 196 7.51 -10.50 34.22
N VAL A 197 6.87 -10.51 33.05
CA VAL A 197 5.91 -9.48 32.67
C VAL A 197 4.67 -9.54 33.56
N ARG A 198 4.13 -10.72 33.86
CA ARG A 198 3.00 -10.88 34.79
C ARG A 198 3.34 -10.46 36.21
N HIS A 199 4.58 -10.64 36.65
CA HIS A 199 5.02 -10.17 37.97
C HIS A 199 5.07 -8.63 38.05
N LEU A 200 5.49 -7.98 36.96
CA LEU A 200 5.63 -6.52 36.90
C LEU A 200 4.30 -5.80 36.58
N LEU A 201 3.40 -6.46 35.85
CA LEU A 201 2.11 -5.90 35.46
C LEU A 201 1.03 -6.22 36.48
N ASP A 202 0.24 -5.21 36.80
CA ASP A 202 -1.00 -5.39 37.55
C ASP A 202 -2.11 -5.83 36.58
N GLU A 203 -2.35 -7.14 36.48
CA GLU A 203 -3.31 -7.74 35.54
C GLU A 203 -4.73 -7.18 35.70
N SER A 204 -5.11 -6.70 36.89
CA SER A 204 -6.44 -6.14 37.16
C SER A 204 -6.74 -4.85 36.38
N LYS A 205 -5.69 -4.16 35.90
CA LYS A 205 -5.81 -2.95 35.09
C LYS A 205 -6.08 -3.21 33.61
N PHE A 206 -6.07 -4.47 33.17
CA PHE A 206 -6.20 -4.83 31.78
C PHE A 206 -7.46 -5.66 31.54
N LEU A 207 -8.27 -5.25 30.56
CA LEU A 207 -9.44 -6.04 30.12
C LEU A 207 -9.04 -7.37 29.44
N CYS A 208 -7.84 -7.40 28.85
CA CYS A 208 -7.31 -8.54 28.11
C CYS A 208 -5.79 -8.45 28.07
N LEU A 209 -5.09 -9.44 28.63
CA LEU A 209 -3.65 -9.61 28.54
C LEU A 209 -3.36 -10.94 27.82
N LYS A 210 -2.68 -10.89 26.67
CA LYS A 210 -2.39 -12.07 25.83
C LYS A 210 -0.91 -12.10 25.45
N PHE A 211 -0.29 -13.25 25.66
CA PHE A 211 1.07 -13.54 25.22
C PHE A 211 1.02 -14.51 24.03
N ARG A 212 1.86 -14.27 23.02
CA ARG A 212 1.97 -15.11 21.83
C ARG A 212 3.42 -15.13 21.34
N THR A 213 3.92 -16.32 21.02
CA THR A 213 5.19 -16.49 20.30
C THR A 213 4.92 -16.51 18.80
N ASN A 214 5.65 -15.69 18.04
CA ASN A 214 5.46 -15.55 16.60
C ASN A 214 6.70 -16.00 15.84
N GLY A 215 6.61 -17.18 15.22
CA GLY A 215 7.66 -17.75 14.40
C GLY A 215 8.75 -18.44 15.22
N ARG A 216 9.10 -19.66 14.81
CA ARG A 216 10.23 -20.43 15.34
C ARG A 216 11.06 -20.98 14.19
N CYS A 217 12.37 -21.13 14.41
CA CYS A 217 13.20 -21.90 13.49
C CYS A 217 12.75 -23.38 13.50
N PRO A 218 12.58 -24.03 12.33
CA PRO A 218 12.35 -25.47 12.29
C PRO A 218 13.47 -26.24 13.02
N GLU A 219 13.13 -27.39 13.61
CA GLU A 219 14.15 -28.34 14.07
C GLU A 219 14.94 -28.84 12.85
N ASP A 220 16.27 -28.78 12.95
CA ASP A 220 17.24 -29.12 11.88
C ASP A 220 16.93 -28.47 10.50
N PRO A 221 17.11 -27.14 10.38
CA PRO A 221 16.84 -26.46 9.14
C PRO A 221 17.89 -26.83 8.11
N ARG A 222 17.48 -27.55 7.06
CA ARG A 222 18.30 -27.95 5.89
C ARG A 222 18.99 -26.81 5.14
N SER A 223 18.73 -25.56 5.49
CA SER A 223 19.45 -24.39 4.99
C SER A 223 19.29 -23.18 5.90
N GLN A 224 20.26 -22.27 5.84
CA GLN A 224 20.22 -20.98 6.55
C GLN A 224 18.99 -20.13 6.17
N CYS A 225 18.45 -20.28 4.94
CA CYS A 225 17.21 -19.62 4.52
C CYS A 225 15.97 -20.15 5.25
N ARG A 226 15.93 -21.45 5.61
CA ARG A 226 14.85 -22.02 6.42
C ARG A 226 15.01 -21.70 7.90
N TYR A 227 16.24 -21.46 8.36
CA TYR A 227 16.55 -21.00 9.73
C TYR A 227 15.92 -19.62 10.05
N ARG A 228 15.81 -18.72 9.06
CA ARG A 228 15.34 -17.33 9.27
C ARG A 228 13.84 -17.10 9.01
N ARG A 229 13.04 -18.13 8.66
CA ARG A 229 11.61 -17.94 8.37
C ARG A 229 10.74 -18.22 9.60
N PRO A 230 9.74 -17.36 9.90
CA PRO A 230 8.69 -17.68 10.87
C PRO A 230 7.91 -18.93 10.42
N SER A 231 7.92 -19.99 11.23
CA SER A 231 7.20 -21.26 10.98
C SER A 231 5.66 -21.17 10.97
N ASN A 232 5.07 -20.02 11.33
CA ASN A 232 3.62 -19.90 11.56
C ASN A 232 2.78 -19.38 10.38
N LEU A 233 3.34 -19.24 9.16
CA LEU A 233 2.49 -19.08 7.97
C LEU A 233 1.96 -20.45 7.54
N ARG A 234 0.81 -20.86 8.09
CA ARG A 234 0.04 -22.00 7.56
C ARG A 234 -0.26 -21.74 6.08
N PRO A 235 0.02 -22.66 5.16
CA PRO A 235 -0.54 -22.59 3.82
C PRO A 235 -2.04 -22.89 3.94
N GLY A 236 -2.89 -21.86 3.88
CA GLY A 236 -4.35 -22.03 3.81
C GLY A 236 -5.20 -21.32 4.87
N ALA A 237 -4.79 -20.16 5.39
CA ALA A 237 -5.74 -19.26 6.06
C ALA A 237 -5.98 -18.03 5.17
N GLN A 238 -7.11 -18.08 4.44
CA GLN A 238 -7.83 -16.88 3.97
C GLN A 238 -8.73 -16.38 5.10
#